data_AF-A0AA97HES8-F1
#
_entry.id   AF-A0AA97HES8-F1
#
_cell.length_a   1.000
_cell.length_b   1.000
_cell.length_c   1.000
_cell.angle_alpha   90.00
_cell.angle_beta   90.00
_cell.angle_gamma   90.00
#
_symmetry.space_group_name_H-M   'P 1'
#
loop_
_entity.id
_entity.type
_entity.pdbx_description
1 polymer ?
#
loop_
_entity_poly.entity_id
_entity_poly.type
_entity_poly.pdbx_seq_one_letter_code
_entity_poly.pdbx_strand_id
1 'polypeptide(L)'
;MKLKVLAISLGLSAISTGALAFDAKLTDAFWDGSTVPAAEQCQKFGGMSPATPALTLSKLPKGTDVIVMEYSDRDSQNMNNGGHGQISYTLASSASEVEIPSVLGHTYALPAPFKMIAEHRGPGWDKAGAYMPPCSGGKDHAYYVTIKAMDGSKVLEQTVLELGKY
;
A
#
# COMPACT_ATOMS: atom_id res chain seq x y z
N MET A 1 39.03 43.88 39.57
CA MET A 1 37.61 43.53 39.81
C MET A 1 37.08 42.83 38.56
N LYS A 2 36.37 41.72 38.73
CA LYS A 2 36.20 40.63 37.74
C LYS A 2 35.31 41.00 36.54
N LEU A 3 35.77 40.69 35.33
CA LEU A 3 35.01 40.80 34.07
C LEU A 3 34.07 39.60 33.94
N LYS A 4 32.75 39.83 33.87
CA LYS A 4 31.75 38.78 33.68
C LYS A 4 31.50 38.59 32.19
N VAL A 5 31.89 37.45 31.65
CA VAL A 5 31.56 37.04 30.28
C VAL A 5 30.17 36.40 30.31
N LEU A 6 29.22 37.00 29.59
CA LEU A 6 27.87 36.48 29.42
C LEU A 6 27.87 35.55 28.19
N ALA A 7 27.80 34.23 28.43
CA ALA A 7 27.67 33.25 27.36
C ALA A 7 26.21 33.18 26.89
N ILE A 8 25.95 33.65 25.67
CA ILE A 8 24.66 33.49 25.00
C ILE A 8 24.69 32.14 24.28
N SER A 9 24.03 31.15 24.86
CA SER A 9 23.81 29.84 24.23
C SER A 9 22.72 29.95 23.16
N LEU A 10 23.11 29.96 21.89
CA LEU A 10 22.21 29.81 20.75
C LEU A 10 21.74 28.34 20.70
N GLY A 11 20.50 28.08 21.11
CA GLY A 11 19.86 26.78 20.94
C GLY A 11 19.54 26.54 19.46
N LEU A 12 20.20 25.54 18.86
CA LEU A 12 19.91 25.09 17.50
C LEU A 12 18.66 24.20 17.54
N SER A 13 17.49 24.76 17.22
CA SER A 13 16.27 23.97 17.03
C SER A 13 16.38 23.16 15.73
N ALA A 14 16.51 21.84 15.86
CA ALA A 14 16.41 20.93 14.73
C ALA A 14 14.96 20.89 14.24
N ILE A 15 14.70 21.51 13.08
CA ILE A 15 13.42 21.37 12.39
C ILE A 15 13.43 19.98 11.75
N SER A 16 12.74 19.04 12.37
CA SER A 16 12.50 17.72 11.79
C SER A 16 11.57 17.89 10.59
N THR A 17 12.12 17.91 9.37
CA THR A 17 11.35 17.78 8.13
C THR A 17 10.83 16.35 8.04
N GLY A 18 9.72 16.06 8.72
CA GLY A 18 8.94 14.86 8.40
C GLY A 18 8.52 14.97 6.95
N ALA A 19 8.96 14.02 6.11
CA ALA A 19 8.41 13.88 4.77
C ALA A 19 6.89 13.77 4.92
N LEU A 20 6.15 14.72 4.36
CA LEU A 20 4.69 14.70 4.38
C LEU A 20 4.26 13.54 3.50
N ALA A 21 3.82 12.43 4.10
CA ALA A 21 3.25 11.32 3.35
C ALA A 21 1.96 11.78 2.63
N PHE A 22 1.77 11.36 1.38
CA PHE A 22 0.53 11.55 0.64
C PHE A 22 -0.58 10.73 1.27
N ASP A 23 -1.81 11.17 1.08
CA ASP A 23 -2.97 10.55 1.69
C ASP A 23 -3.45 9.39 0.81
N ALA A 24 -3.72 8.23 1.43
CA ALA A 24 -4.37 7.09 0.80
C ALA A 24 -5.65 6.75 1.57
N LYS A 25 -6.72 6.45 0.85
CA LYS A 25 -8.02 6.07 1.43
C LYS A 25 -8.63 4.92 0.64
N LEU A 26 -9.40 4.10 1.33
CA LEU A 26 -10.28 3.12 0.72
C LEU A 26 -11.46 3.89 0.10
N THR A 27 -11.74 3.64 -1.18
CA THR A 27 -12.81 4.34 -1.91
C THR A 27 -14.18 3.72 -1.68
N ASP A 28 -14.22 2.41 -1.45
CA ASP A 28 -15.46 1.66 -1.23
C ASP A 28 -15.79 1.59 0.27
N ALA A 29 -17.04 1.92 0.64
CA ALA A 29 -17.54 1.79 2.00
C ALA A 29 -17.55 0.33 2.51
N PHE A 30 -17.46 -0.64 1.61
CA PHE A 30 -17.35 -2.05 1.94
C PHE A 30 -16.03 -2.38 2.64
N TRP A 31 -14.93 -1.71 2.26
CA TRP A 31 -13.64 -1.81 2.92
C TRP A 31 -13.51 -0.68 3.96
N ASP A 32 -13.52 -1.03 5.24
CA ASP A 32 -13.45 -0.05 6.34
C ASP A 32 -12.04 0.12 6.93
N GLY A 33 -11.08 -0.69 6.47
CA GLY A 33 -9.70 -0.71 6.96
C GLY A 33 -9.54 -1.38 8.33
N SER A 34 -10.60 -1.98 8.87
CA SER A 34 -10.64 -2.66 10.16
C SER A 34 -10.88 -4.16 10.00
N THR A 35 -11.85 -4.56 9.17
CA THR A 35 -12.20 -5.96 8.90
C THR A 35 -12.14 -6.23 7.41
N VAL A 36 -11.49 -7.32 7.01
CA VAL A 36 -11.56 -7.76 5.61
C VAL A 36 -13.01 -8.10 5.28
N PRO A 37 -13.57 -7.52 4.22
CA PRO A 37 -14.98 -7.72 3.93
C PRO A 37 -15.31 -9.17 3.58
N ALA A 38 -16.53 -9.60 3.89
CA ALA A 38 -16.97 -10.96 3.57
C ALA A 38 -16.86 -11.21 2.05
N ALA A 39 -16.35 -12.38 1.69
CA ALA A 39 -16.07 -12.81 0.31
C ALA A 39 -14.83 -12.17 -0.36
N GLU A 40 -14.16 -11.20 0.28
CA GLU A 40 -12.90 -10.62 -0.18
C GLU A 40 -11.67 -11.39 0.32
N GLN A 41 -11.85 -12.39 1.18
CA GLN A 41 -10.81 -13.36 1.48
C GLN A 41 -10.50 -14.25 0.27
N CYS A 42 -9.46 -15.06 0.38
CA CYS A 42 -9.03 -15.96 -0.68
C CYS A 42 -10.05 -17.10 -0.93
N GLN A 43 -10.00 -17.70 -2.13
CA GLN A 43 -11.01 -18.67 -2.58
C GLN A 43 -10.97 -19.96 -1.77
N LYS A 44 -9.77 -20.34 -1.29
CA LYS A 44 -9.59 -21.46 -0.36
C LYS A 44 -10.49 -21.37 0.87
N PHE A 45 -10.78 -20.15 1.35
CA PHE A 45 -11.59 -19.90 2.53
C PHE A 45 -12.93 -19.20 2.22
N GLY A 46 -13.48 -19.47 1.04
CA GLY A 46 -14.85 -19.06 0.67
C GLY A 46 -14.97 -17.67 0.05
N GLY A 47 -13.86 -17.06 -0.36
CA GLY A 47 -13.88 -15.84 -1.17
C GLY A 47 -14.65 -16.01 -2.48
N MET A 48 -15.43 -14.99 -2.87
CA MET A 48 -16.23 -15.00 -4.10
C MET A 48 -15.81 -13.84 -5.00
N SER A 49 -14.92 -14.13 -5.95
CA SER A 49 -14.31 -13.14 -6.85
C SER A 49 -13.58 -11.99 -6.12
N PRO A 50 -12.73 -12.30 -5.12
CA PRO A 50 -12.05 -11.29 -4.33
C PRO A 50 -11.12 -10.41 -5.18
N ALA A 51 -10.97 -9.15 -4.78
CA ALA A 51 -10.21 -8.13 -5.49
C ALA A 51 -9.34 -7.29 -4.55
N THR A 52 -8.44 -6.50 -5.11
CA THR A 52 -7.81 -5.42 -4.37
C THR A 52 -8.89 -4.36 -4.04
N PRO A 53 -8.83 -3.67 -2.90
CA PRO A 53 -9.69 -2.52 -2.65
C PRO A 53 -9.40 -1.41 -3.66
N ALA A 54 -10.43 -0.67 -4.07
CA ALA A 54 -10.26 0.57 -4.79
C ALA A 54 -9.74 1.65 -3.84
N LEU A 55 -8.81 2.49 -4.33
CA LEU A 55 -8.11 3.48 -3.53
C LEU A 55 -8.25 4.88 -4.11
N THR A 56 -8.36 5.89 -3.24
CA THR A 56 -8.20 7.30 -3.61
C THR A 56 -6.90 7.79 -3.00
N LEU A 57 -5.97 8.24 -3.84
CA LEU A 57 -4.71 8.82 -3.42
C LEU A 57 -4.74 10.32 -3.68
N SER A 58 -4.34 11.14 -2.71
CA SER A 58 -4.33 12.60 -2.83
C SER A 58 -3.07 13.20 -2.22
N LYS A 59 -2.73 14.43 -2.63
CA LYS A 59 -1.46 15.09 -2.31
C LYS A 59 -0.24 14.32 -2.81
N LEU A 60 -0.38 13.64 -3.96
CA LEU A 60 0.75 12.95 -4.58
C LEU A 60 1.90 13.92 -4.87
N PRO A 61 3.16 13.50 -4.65
CA PRO A 61 4.31 14.33 -4.91
C PRO A 61 4.39 14.66 -6.41
N LYS A 62 4.80 15.89 -6.73
CA LYS A 62 4.99 16.33 -8.12
C LYS A 62 5.99 15.42 -8.83
N GLY A 63 5.68 15.03 -10.06
CA GLY A 63 6.51 14.13 -10.85
C GLY A 63 6.13 12.66 -10.70
N THR A 64 5.14 12.32 -9.87
CA THR A 64 4.61 10.96 -9.82
C THR A 64 4.07 10.56 -11.20
N ASP A 65 4.56 9.44 -11.73
CA ASP A 65 4.13 8.83 -12.99
C ASP A 65 3.64 7.39 -12.82
N VAL A 66 4.07 6.70 -11.75
CA VAL A 66 3.68 5.34 -11.43
C VAL A 66 3.35 5.24 -9.93
N ILE A 67 2.27 4.53 -9.63
CA ILE A 67 1.95 4.08 -8.28
C ILE A 67 2.30 2.61 -8.15
N VAL A 68 3.06 2.23 -7.13
CA VAL A 68 3.34 0.83 -6.79
C VAL A 68 2.61 0.45 -5.51
N MET A 69 1.89 -0.66 -5.53
CA MET A 69 1.15 -1.20 -4.39
C MET A 69 1.70 -2.58 -4.02
N GLU A 70 2.13 -2.71 -2.77
CA GLU A 70 2.68 -3.94 -2.20
C GLU A 70 1.74 -4.48 -1.14
N TYR A 71 0.92 -5.46 -1.53
CA TYR A 71 -0.06 -6.07 -0.63
C TYR A 71 0.63 -7.04 0.32
N SER A 72 0.30 -6.94 1.61
CA SER A 72 1.06 -7.58 2.68
C SER A 72 0.15 -8.13 3.78
N ASP A 73 0.64 -9.18 4.43
CA ASP A 73 0.12 -9.73 5.68
C ASP A 73 1.18 -9.55 6.75
N ARG A 74 0.87 -8.75 7.79
CA ARG A 74 1.82 -8.36 8.83
C ARG A 74 2.23 -9.55 9.70
N ASP A 75 1.37 -10.52 9.85
CA ASP A 75 1.50 -11.66 10.77
C ASP A 75 2.11 -12.90 10.10
N SER A 76 2.40 -12.83 8.81
CA SER A 76 3.03 -13.90 8.04
C SER A 76 4.35 -13.44 7.43
N GLN A 77 5.47 -13.94 7.94
CA GLN A 77 6.81 -13.54 7.48
C GLN A 77 6.99 -13.68 5.96
N ASN A 78 6.48 -14.76 5.35
CA ASN A 78 6.57 -14.97 3.90
C ASN A 78 5.66 -14.01 3.12
N MET A 79 4.50 -13.69 3.67
CA MET A 79 3.46 -12.92 2.99
C MET A 79 3.53 -11.42 3.27
N ASN A 80 4.37 -11.00 4.21
CA ASN A 80 4.65 -9.61 4.52
C ASN A 80 5.50 -8.93 3.42
N ASN A 81 5.55 -7.59 3.41
CA ASN A 81 6.37 -6.80 2.48
C ASN A 81 6.12 -7.14 1.00
N GLY A 82 4.86 -7.04 0.56
CA GLY A 82 4.44 -7.32 -0.81
C GLY A 82 4.27 -8.81 -1.13
N GLY A 83 4.24 -9.68 -0.12
CA GLY A 83 4.13 -11.11 -0.34
C GLY A 83 2.79 -11.56 -0.90
N HIS A 84 1.72 -10.76 -0.72
CA HIS A 84 0.42 -10.98 -1.36
C HIS A 84 0.38 -10.50 -2.81
N GLY A 85 1.47 -9.92 -3.32
CA GLY A 85 1.57 -9.45 -4.70
C GLY A 85 1.98 -7.99 -4.78
N GLN A 86 2.64 -7.64 -5.88
CA GLN A 86 3.09 -6.28 -6.16
C GLN A 86 2.59 -5.84 -7.53
N ILE A 87 1.80 -4.77 -7.56
CA ILE A 87 1.13 -4.29 -8.76
C ILE A 87 1.47 -2.80 -8.93
N SER A 88 1.77 -2.38 -10.15
CA SER A 88 1.90 -0.97 -10.51
C SER A 88 0.67 -0.47 -11.26
N TYR A 89 0.36 0.81 -11.13
CA TYR A 89 -0.60 1.56 -11.93
C TYR A 89 0.09 2.77 -12.56
N THR A 90 0.14 2.84 -13.89
CA THR A 90 0.75 3.98 -14.60
C THR A 90 -0.26 5.11 -14.74
N LEU A 91 0.13 6.31 -14.33
CA LEU A 91 -0.67 7.53 -14.50
C LEU A 91 -0.60 8.02 -15.95
N ALA A 92 -1.72 8.48 -16.48
CA ALA A 92 -1.75 9.06 -17.84
C ALA A 92 -0.96 10.37 -17.93
N SER A 93 -0.88 11.12 -16.82
CA SER A 93 -0.07 12.33 -16.67
C SER A 93 0.20 12.55 -15.18
N SER A 94 1.18 13.40 -14.84
CA SER A 94 1.44 13.71 -13.43
C SER A 94 0.21 14.35 -12.79
N ALA A 95 -0.23 13.79 -11.67
CA ALA A 95 -1.44 14.19 -10.97
C ALA A 95 -1.17 14.33 -9.47
N SER A 96 -1.86 15.27 -8.82
CA SER A 96 -1.86 15.40 -7.36
C SER A 96 -2.87 14.47 -6.68
N GLU A 97 -3.78 13.88 -7.45
CA GLU A 97 -4.83 12.98 -6.99
C GLU A 97 -5.14 11.94 -8.07
N VAL A 98 -5.47 10.72 -7.66
CA VAL A 98 -5.86 9.63 -8.57
C VAL A 98 -6.75 8.62 -7.84
N GLU A 99 -7.73 8.09 -8.57
CA GLU A 99 -8.46 6.89 -8.17
C GLU A 99 -7.80 5.65 -8.81
N ILE A 100 -7.47 4.68 -7.98
CA ILE A 100 -6.93 3.39 -8.38
C ILE A 100 -8.07 2.37 -8.28
N PRO A 101 -8.57 1.85 -9.42
CA PRO A 101 -9.68 0.91 -9.41
C PRO A 101 -9.25 -0.47 -8.89
N SER A 102 -10.23 -1.26 -8.45
CA SER A 102 -10.00 -2.65 -8.01
C SER A 102 -9.48 -3.54 -9.13
N VAL A 103 -8.65 -4.50 -8.74
CA VAL A 103 -8.11 -5.55 -9.61
C VAL A 103 -8.46 -6.91 -9.02
N LEU A 104 -9.00 -7.81 -9.85
CA LEU A 104 -9.32 -9.16 -9.40
C LEU A 104 -8.07 -9.91 -8.91
N GLY A 105 -8.22 -10.61 -7.78
CA GLY A 105 -7.23 -11.56 -7.29
C GLY A 105 -7.25 -12.87 -8.08
N HIS A 106 -6.27 -13.73 -7.81
CA HIS A 106 -6.18 -15.07 -8.40
C HIS A 106 -6.23 -15.11 -9.94
N THR A 107 -5.67 -14.07 -10.56
CA THR A 107 -5.49 -13.96 -11.99
C THR A 107 -4.22 -13.19 -12.29
N TYR A 108 -3.62 -13.47 -13.45
CA TYR A 108 -2.53 -12.66 -14.01
C TYR A 108 -3.04 -11.63 -15.03
N ALA A 109 -4.34 -11.68 -15.36
CA ALA A 109 -4.96 -10.75 -16.28
C ALA A 109 -5.25 -9.42 -15.56
N LEU A 110 -4.31 -8.50 -15.68
CA LEU A 110 -4.43 -7.14 -15.16
C LEU A 110 -4.95 -6.22 -16.26
N PRO A 111 -6.01 -5.43 -16.03
CA PRO A 111 -6.47 -4.45 -17.00
C PRO A 111 -5.43 -3.34 -17.15
N ALA A 112 -5.28 -2.77 -18.35
CA ALA A 112 -4.50 -1.54 -18.49
C ALA A 112 -5.15 -0.40 -17.66
N PRO A 113 -4.37 0.47 -17.00
CA PRO A 113 -2.90 0.60 -17.08
C PRO A 113 -2.13 -0.15 -15.96
N PHE A 114 -2.70 -1.19 -15.35
CA PHE A 114 -1.98 -1.99 -14.36
C PHE A 114 -0.93 -2.91 -14.98
N LYS A 115 0.12 -3.19 -14.21
CA LYS A 115 1.12 -4.23 -14.51
C LYS A 115 1.53 -4.94 -13.24
N MET A 116 1.90 -6.22 -13.39
CA MET A 116 2.44 -7.01 -12.29
C MET A 116 3.93 -6.70 -12.18
N ILE A 117 4.39 -6.38 -10.98
CA ILE A 117 5.81 -6.25 -10.64
C ILE A 117 6.32 -7.60 -10.14
N ALA A 118 5.56 -8.22 -9.23
CA ALA A 118 5.84 -9.53 -8.69
C ALA A 118 4.52 -10.26 -8.36
N GLU A 119 4.48 -11.56 -8.63
CA GLU A 119 3.37 -12.42 -8.21
C GLU A 119 3.37 -12.63 -6.68
N HIS A 120 2.24 -13.11 -6.15
CA HIS A 120 2.18 -13.46 -4.73
C HIS A 120 3.03 -14.70 -4.40
N ARG A 121 3.54 -14.78 -3.17
CA ARG A 121 4.49 -15.83 -2.73
C ARG A 121 3.81 -17.10 -2.21
N GLY A 122 2.50 -17.24 -2.44
CA GLY A 122 1.67 -18.35 -1.95
C GLY A 122 0.94 -19.19 -3.01
N PRO A 123 1.49 -19.44 -4.22
CA PRO A 123 0.74 -20.09 -5.32
C PRO A 123 0.39 -21.56 -5.06
N GLY A 124 1.02 -22.21 -4.07
CA GLY A 124 0.65 -23.55 -3.61
C GLY A 124 -0.35 -23.55 -2.44
N TRP A 125 -0.58 -22.39 -1.81
CA TRP A 125 -1.51 -22.26 -0.69
C TRP A 125 -2.94 -21.98 -1.19
N ASP A 126 -3.07 -21.04 -2.12
CA ASP A 126 -4.29 -20.75 -2.87
C ASP A 126 -3.97 -20.51 -4.36
N LYS A 127 -5.00 -20.24 -5.17
CA LYS A 127 -4.90 -20.04 -6.62
C LYS A 127 -3.87 -18.97 -6.99
N ALA A 128 -2.99 -19.29 -7.93
CA ALA A 128 -1.94 -18.39 -8.42
C ALA A 128 -2.49 -17.11 -9.09
N GLY A 129 -1.72 -16.01 -9.04
CA GLY A 129 -2.05 -14.75 -9.70
C GLY A 129 -1.10 -13.59 -9.34
N ALA A 130 -1.43 -12.38 -9.81
CA ALA A 130 -0.70 -11.17 -9.46
C ALA A 130 -0.96 -10.72 -8.02
N TYR A 131 -2.17 -10.97 -7.51
CA TYR A 131 -2.60 -10.67 -6.14
C TYR A 131 -3.27 -11.88 -5.52
N MET A 132 -2.85 -12.23 -4.30
CA MET A 132 -3.55 -13.15 -3.43
C MET A 132 -4.34 -12.33 -2.40
N PRO A 133 -5.67 -12.47 -2.32
CA PRO A 133 -6.46 -11.85 -1.26
C PRO A 133 -6.09 -12.38 0.13
N PRO A 134 -6.59 -11.75 1.21
CA PRO A 134 -6.41 -12.22 2.59
C PRO A 134 -6.68 -13.73 2.73
N CYS A 135 -5.71 -14.49 3.24
CA CYS A 135 -5.73 -15.97 3.15
C CYS A 135 -5.18 -16.69 4.38
N SER A 136 -5.31 -16.05 5.55
CA SER A 136 -4.94 -16.59 6.87
C SER A 136 -5.85 -17.72 7.34
N GLY A 137 -7.09 -17.77 6.84
CA GLY A 137 -8.10 -18.74 7.23
C GLY A 137 -8.83 -18.39 8.52
N GLY A 138 -9.11 -17.11 8.76
CA GLY A 138 -9.84 -16.66 9.96
C GLY A 138 -8.96 -16.53 11.20
N LYS A 139 -7.65 -16.26 11.04
CA LYS A 139 -6.67 -16.24 12.15
C LYS A 139 -6.37 -14.84 12.67
N ASP A 140 -7.17 -13.84 12.32
CA ASP A 140 -7.02 -12.44 12.76
C ASP A 140 -5.71 -11.78 12.31
N HIS A 141 -5.20 -12.18 11.13
CA HIS A 141 -4.02 -11.55 10.53
C HIS A 141 -4.36 -10.14 10.06
N ALA A 142 -3.44 -9.20 10.23
CA ALA A 142 -3.56 -7.81 9.81
C ALA A 142 -2.98 -7.58 8.41
N TYR A 143 -3.83 -7.15 7.49
CA TYR A 143 -3.48 -6.91 6.10
C TYR A 143 -3.32 -5.42 5.84
N TYR A 144 -2.33 -5.09 5.02
CA TYR A 144 -2.02 -3.72 4.67
C TYR A 144 -1.45 -3.64 3.25
N VAL A 145 -1.47 -2.43 2.68
CA VAL A 145 -0.79 -2.13 1.41
C VAL A 145 0.21 -1.00 1.63
N THR A 146 1.46 -1.22 1.24
CA THR A 146 2.44 -0.13 1.09
C THR A 146 2.25 0.47 -0.29
N ILE A 147 2.01 1.78 -0.36
CA ILE A 147 1.76 2.50 -1.59
C ILE A 147 2.93 3.46 -1.83
N LYS A 148 3.58 3.35 -2.98
CA LYS A 148 4.74 4.17 -3.35
C LYS A 148 4.40 5.03 -4.55
N ALA A 149 4.64 6.32 -4.43
CA ALA A 149 4.61 7.27 -5.53
C ALA A 149 6.00 7.31 -6.18
N MET A 150 6.06 7.02 -7.47
CA MET A 150 7.31 6.84 -8.20
C MET A 150 7.49 7.88 -9.31
N ASP A 151 8.74 8.22 -9.60
CA ASP A 151 9.19 8.89 -10.83
C ASP A 151 10.13 7.90 -11.55
N GLY A 152 9.58 7.17 -12.52
CA GLY A 152 10.23 6.01 -13.12
C GLY A 152 10.55 4.93 -12.08
N SER A 153 11.83 4.72 -11.79
CA SER A 153 12.31 3.75 -10.78
C SER A 153 12.59 4.35 -9.40
N LYS A 154 12.48 5.67 -9.26
CA LYS A 154 12.77 6.38 -8.01
C LYS A 154 11.51 6.48 -7.16
N VAL A 155 11.58 6.03 -5.90
CA VAL A 155 10.54 6.33 -4.90
C VAL A 155 10.63 7.82 -4.56
N LEU A 156 9.59 8.58 -4.86
CA LEU A 156 9.44 9.95 -4.38
C LEU A 156 8.99 9.94 -2.93
N GLU A 157 8.00 9.11 -2.62
CA GLU A 157 7.36 9.04 -1.31
C GLU A 157 6.56 7.75 -1.16
N GLN A 158 6.20 7.40 0.07
CA GLN A 158 5.36 6.24 0.35
C GLN A 158 4.45 6.46 1.54
N THR A 159 3.34 5.75 1.55
CA THR A 159 2.40 5.66 2.67
C THR A 159 1.96 4.22 2.87
N VAL A 160 1.34 3.93 4.01
CA VAL A 160 0.78 2.61 4.34
C VAL A 160 -0.70 2.78 4.63
N LEU A 161 -1.51 1.90 4.04
CA LEU A 161 -2.95 1.86 4.28
C LEU A 161 -3.33 0.48 4.83
N GLU A 162 -4.00 0.47 5.98
CA GLU A 162 -4.54 -0.76 6.56
C GLU A 162 -5.79 -1.21 5.78
N LEU A 163 -5.87 -2.51 5.51
CA LEU A 163 -6.98 -3.13 4.79
C LEU A 163 -7.94 -3.87 5.73
N GLY A 164 -7.53 -4.08 6.98
CA GLY A 164 -8.29 -4.76 8.01
C GLY A 164 -7.75 -6.15 8.33
N LYS A 165 -8.51 -6.88 9.14
CA LYS A 165 -8.13 -8.20 9.63
C LYS A 165 -8.98 -9.34 9.08
N TYR A 166 -8.36 -10.51 8.89
CA TYR A 166 -8.98 -11.78 8.56
C TYR A 166 -8.30 -12.94 9.27
#